data_AF-A0A1I7ENL0-F1
#
_entry.id   AF-A0A1I7ENL0-F1
#
_cell.length_a   1.000
_cell.length_b   1.000
_cell.length_c   1.000
_cell.angle_alpha   90.00
_cell.angle_beta   90.00
_cell.angle_gamma   90.00
#
_symmetry.space_group_name_H-M   'P 1'
#
loop_
_entity.id
_entity.type
_entity.pdbx_description
1 polymer ?
#
loop_
_entity_poly.entity_id
_entity_poly.type
_entity_poly.pdbx_seq_one_letter_code
_entity_poly.pdbx_strand_id
1 'polypeptide(L)'
;MIFLSIRRLAFGVAVMLSLTALGGCAVPSSKTQSEREAEVAAHEKAAAESGNVMAEYLYASHLVGQNDLAGAFVYFLKAAQAGDALAQAKVAGYYYYGSGGVTKDYAAAASWMRKSAEQGNDRAQFSLSTMYAEGVGVPKDKAKQIEWLEKAAWQYNRDALNALTRVGDPHGVVQKVEANRDAFLRASNANVQAERLQQAVQQQNSQPAPQRLCPVTMGSVTGLAPC
;
A
#
# COMPACT_ATOMS: atom_id res chain seq x y z
N MET A 1 -30.77 26.77 -6.43
CA MET A 1 -29.32 26.61 -6.68
C MET A 1 -28.59 26.90 -5.38
N ILE A 2 -27.79 25.93 -4.96
CA ILE A 2 -27.07 25.85 -3.69
C ILE A 2 -26.00 26.95 -3.65
N PHE A 3 -25.89 27.68 -2.53
CA PHE A 3 -24.63 27.94 -1.80
C PHE A 3 -24.92 28.88 -0.62
N LEU A 4 -25.00 28.31 0.59
CA LEU A 4 -24.94 29.05 1.85
C LEU A 4 -23.54 28.88 2.47
N SER A 5 -22.90 30.02 2.71
CA SER A 5 -22.05 30.38 3.86
C SER A 5 -20.71 29.70 4.17
N ILE A 6 -19.64 30.43 3.87
CA ILE A 6 -18.78 31.18 4.82
C ILE A 6 -18.29 30.47 6.10
N ARG A 7 -16.97 30.28 6.18
CA ARG A 7 -16.08 30.55 7.34
C ARG A 7 -14.72 31.00 6.77
N ARG A 8 -14.43 32.31 6.63
CA ARG A 8 -13.74 33.19 7.61
C ARG A 8 -12.62 32.49 8.39
N LEU A 9 -11.36 32.82 8.07
CA LEU A 9 -10.49 33.67 8.92
C LEU A 9 -9.13 33.90 8.27
N ALA A 10 -8.96 35.08 7.69
CA ALA A 10 -7.67 35.76 7.61
C ALA A 10 -7.37 36.35 8.99
N PHE A 11 -6.16 36.17 9.52
CA PHE A 11 -5.55 37.01 10.55
C PHE A 11 -4.03 36.85 10.46
N GLY A 12 -3.30 37.95 10.25
CA GLY A 12 -1.83 37.95 10.26
C GLY A 12 -1.12 38.83 9.23
N VAL A 13 -1.64 40.04 9.01
CA VAL A 13 -0.94 41.30 8.61
C VAL A 13 0.58 41.24 8.45
N ALA A 14 1.01 41.58 7.24
CA ALA A 14 2.18 42.39 6.88
C ALA A 14 3.01 42.99 8.04
N VAL A 15 4.27 42.57 8.15
CA VAL A 15 5.36 43.45 8.57
C VAL A 15 6.43 43.41 7.49
N MET A 16 6.25 44.29 6.49
CA MET A 16 7.34 44.84 5.69
C MET A 16 8.14 45.74 6.63
N LEU A 17 9.27 45.25 7.15
CA LEU A 17 10.31 46.09 7.72
C LEU A 17 11.58 45.89 6.90
N SER A 18 11.86 46.94 6.13
CA SER A 18 13.07 47.21 5.37
C SER A 18 14.34 46.97 6.18
N LEU A 19 15.25 46.15 5.67
CA LEU A 19 16.68 46.33 5.88
C LEU A 19 17.42 46.03 4.57
N THR A 20 17.70 47.08 3.80
CA THR A 20 18.73 47.05 2.76
C THR A 20 20.08 47.31 3.42
N ALA A 21 20.98 46.33 3.41
CA ALA A 21 22.43 46.47 3.17
C ALA A 21 23.20 45.27 3.77
N LEU A 22 23.58 44.33 2.92
CA LEU A 22 24.95 43.82 2.75
C LEU A 22 24.91 42.65 1.76
N GLY A 23 25.80 42.72 0.77
CA GLY A 23 26.21 41.68 -0.18
C GLY A 23 25.32 40.44 -0.28
N GLY A 24 24.59 40.34 -1.39
CA GLY A 24 23.72 39.22 -1.70
C GLY A 24 24.41 37.87 -1.59
N CYS A 25 24.14 37.16 -0.49
CA CYS A 25 24.01 35.71 -0.52
C CYS A 25 22.68 35.38 -1.21
N ALA A 26 22.62 35.57 -2.53
CA ALA A 26 21.62 34.88 -3.32
C ALA A 26 22.06 33.41 -3.37
N VAL A 27 21.39 32.53 -2.63
CA VAL A 27 20.97 31.16 -3.03
C VAL A 27 20.08 30.63 -1.88
N PRO A 28 18.83 30.25 -2.18
CA PRO A 28 18.49 28.84 -2.15
C PRO A 28 18.10 28.42 -3.57
N SER A 29 18.82 27.45 -4.12
CA SER A 29 18.47 26.75 -5.34
C SER A 29 17.10 26.15 -5.11
N SER A 30 16.04 26.81 -5.59
CA SER A 30 14.70 26.23 -5.60
C SER A 30 14.70 25.24 -6.75
N LYS A 31 15.35 24.09 -6.55
CA LYS A 31 15.40 23.03 -7.55
C LYS A 31 13.99 22.82 -8.08
N THR A 32 13.83 22.73 -9.38
CA THR A 32 12.54 22.37 -9.96
C THR A 32 12.17 20.97 -9.51
N GLN A 33 10.89 20.60 -9.63
CA GLN A 33 10.47 19.24 -9.31
C GLN A 33 11.25 18.21 -10.14
N SER A 34 11.50 18.49 -11.41
CA SER A 34 12.27 17.62 -12.29
C SER A 34 13.75 17.52 -11.91
N GLU A 35 14.36 18.60 -11.39
CA GLU A 35 15.73 18.58 -10.88
C GLU A 35 15.87 17.76 -9.60
N ARG A 36 14.87 17.81 -8.71
CA ARG A 36 14.83 16.94 -7.52
C ARG A 36 14.63 15.48 -7.91
N GLU A 37 13.77 15.20 -8.87
CA GLU A 37 13.55 13.84 -9.38
C GLU A 37 14.82 13.26 -10.03
N ALA A 38 15.55 14.08 -10.79
CA ALA A 38 16.83 13.68 -11.39
C ALA A 38 17.93 13.44 -10.34
N GLU A 39 17.98 14.26 -9.29
CA GLU A 39 18.92 14.07 -8.18
C GLU A 39 18.61 12.79 -7.38
N VAL A 40 17.33 12.55 -7.06
CA VAL A 40 16.90 11.31 -6.40
C VAL A 40 17.27 10.09 -7.25
N ALA A 41 17.01 10.12 -8.56
CA ALA A 41 17.40 9.05 -9.47
C ALA A 41 18.92 8.84 -9.52
N ALA A 42 19.73 9.90 -9.44
CA ALA A 42 21.19 9.80 -9.39
C ALA A 42 21.68 9.18 -8.07
N HIS A 43 21.07 9.53 -6.94
CA HIS A 43 21.36 8.90 -5.65
C HIS A 43 20.94 7.44 -5.61
N GLU A 44 19.76 7.11 -6.15
CA GLU A 44 19.29 5.72 -6.27
C GLU A 44 20.20 4.89 -7.17
N LYS A 45 20.66 5.44 -8.29
CA LYS A 45 21.65 4.81 -9.17
C LYS A 45 22.95 4.51 -8.43
N ALA A 46 23.52 5.49 -7.74
CA ALA A 46 24.76 5.32 -6.99
C ALA A 46 24.61 4.27 -5.87
N ALA A 47 23.45 4.22 -5.21
CA ALA A 47 23.14 3.21 -4.21
C ALA A 47 22.93 1.81 -4.82
N ALA A 48 22.37 1.72 -6.03
CA ALA A 48 22.29 0.46 -6.77
C ALA A 48 23.67 -0.03 -7.19
N GLU A 49 24.56 0.88 -7.62
CA GLU A 49 25.94 0.56 -8.01
C GLU A 49 26.81 0.12 -6.84
N SER A 50 26.47 0.50 -5.60
CA SER A 50 27.14 0.02 -4.39
C SER A 50 26.68 -1.37 -3.93
N GLY A 51 25.74 -2.00 -4.64
CA GLY A 51 25.25 -3.35 -4.35
C GLY A 51 24.13 -3.42 -3.31
N ASN A 52 23.45 -2.30 -3.03
CA ASN A 52 22.26 -2.31 -2.19
C ASN A 52 21.07 -2.90 -2.97
N VAL A 53 20.63 -4.09 -2.58
CA VAL A 53 19.55 -4.85 -3.25
C VAL A 53 18.25 -4.05 -3.39
N MET A 54 17.86 -3.30 -2.36
CA MET A 54 16.66 -2.46 -2.39
C MET A 54 16.82 -1.33 -3.40
N ALA A 55 17.98 -0.67 -3.42
CA ALA A 55 18.27 0.38 -4.39
C ALA A 55 18.33 -0.15 -5.83
N GLU A 56 18.88 -1.35 -6.05
CA GLU A 56 18.85 -2.01 -7.36
C GLU A 56 17.41 -2.23 -7.85
N TYR A 57 16.51 -2.70 -6.98
CA TYR A 57 15.09 -2.87 -7.32
C TYR A 57 14.39 -1.54 -7.62
N LEU A 58 14.62 -0.52 -6.80
CA LEU A 58 14.01 0.80 -6.96
C LEU A 58 14.50 1.48 -8.24
N TYR A 59 15.80 1.44 -8.49
CA TYR A 59 16.40 1.99 -9.71
C TYR A 59 15.92 1.25 -10.96
N ALA A 60 15.80 -0.08 -10.91
CA ALA A 60 15.19 -0.85 -11.99
C ALA A 60 13.74 -0.42 -12.27
N SER A 61 12.96 -0.18 -11.21
CA SER A 61 11.57 0.29 -11.33
C SER A 61 11.48 1.70 -11.94
N HIS A 62 12.42 2.57 -11.59
CA HIS A 62 12.56 3.88 -12.21
C HIS A 62 12.84 3.79 -13.71
N LEU A 63 13.78 2.92 -14.12
CA LEU A 63 14.11 2.68 -15.54
C LEU A 63 12.91 2.15 -16.34
N VAL A 64 12.06 1.30 -15.74
CA VAL A 64 10.79 0.88 -16.36
C VAL A 64 9.89 2.09 -16.63
N GLY A 65 9.80 3.04 -15.70
CA GLY A 65 9.04 4.29 -15.89
C GLY A 65 9.58 5.17 -17.02
N GLN A 66 10.88 5.08 -17.29
CA GLN A 66 11.53 5.74 -18.42
C GLN A 66 11.47 4.93 -19.73
N ASN A 67 10.79 3.77 -19.72
CA ASN A 67 10.72 2.83 -20.83
C ASN A 67 12.08 2.21 -21.23
N ASP A 68 13.10 2.27 -20.37
CA ASP A 68 14.36 1.54 -20.53
C ASP A 68 14.23 0.14 -19.92
N LEU A 69 13.58 -0.75 -20.66
CA LEU A 69 13.36 -2.13 -20.23
C LEU A 69 14.65 -2.95 -20.18
N ALA A 70 15.66 -2.62 -21.01
CA ALA A 70 16.91 -3.34 -21.04
C ALA A 70 17.77 -3.00 -19.82
N GLY A 71 17.90 -1.72 -19.49
CA GLY A 71 18.55 -1.26 -18.27
C GLY A 71 17.83 -1.79 -17.03
N ALA A 72 16.50 -1.70 -16.99
CA ALA A 72 15.70 -2.22 -15.89
C ALA A 72 15.93 -3.72 -15.65
N PHE A 73 15.96 -4.53 -16.73
CA PHE A 73 16.22 -5.96 -16.61
C PHE A 73 17.56 -6.25 -15.93
N VAL A 74 18.63 -5.53 -16.27
CA VAL A 74 19.96 -5.72 -15.67
C VAL A 74 19.92 -5.53 -14.16
N TYR A 75 19.28 -4.47 -13.67
CA TYR A 75 19.21 -4.20 -12.23
C TYR A 75 18.23 -5.13 -11.51
N PHE A 76 17.09 -5.48 -12.11
CA PHE A 76 16.23 -6.54 -11.55
C PHE A 76 16.95 -7.88 -11.47
N LEU A 77 17.79 -8.23 -12.44
CA LEU A 77 18.55 -9.46 -12.42
C LEU A 77 19.56 -9.48 -11.26
N LYS A 78 20.27 -8.38 -11.01
CA LYS A 78 21.18 -8.25 -9.86
C LYS A 78 20.44 -8.44 -8.54
N ALA A 79 19.35 -7.71 -8.33
CA ALA A 79 18.55 -7.81 -7.11
C ALA A 79 17.97 -9.23 -6.94
N ALA A 80 17.51 -9.86 -8.03
CA ALA A 80 16.98 -11.23 -8.02
C ALA A 80 18.05 -12.27 -7.68
N GLN A 81 19.28 -12.09 -8.17
CA GLN A 81 20.44 -12.92 -7.85
C GLN A 81 20.86 -12.76 -6.39
N ALA A 82 20.70 -11.57 -5.82
CA ALA A 82 20.89 -11.31 -4.40
C ALA A 82 19.76 -11.85 -3.50
N GLY A 83 18.71 -12.43 -4.10
CA GLY A 83 17.64 -13.13 -3.39
C GLY A 83 16.33 -12.35 -3.27
N ASP A 84 16.23 -11.13 -3.79
CA ASP A 84 15.01 -10.34 -3.65
C ASP A 84 13.81 -11.00 -4.35
N ALA A 85 12.78 -11.35 -3.57
CA ALA A 85 11.62 -12.08 -4.07
C ALA A 85 10.82 -11.28 -5.12
N LEU A 86 10.74 -9.95 -4.99
CA LEU A 86 10.00 -9.12 -5.93
C LEU A 86 10.74 -9.02 -7.27
N ALA A 87 12.05 -8.83 -7.24
CA ALA A 87 12.93 -8.81 -8.39
C ALA A 87 12.91 -10.16 -9.13
N GLN A 88 12.91 -11.29 -8.41
CA GLN A 88 12.78 -12.62 -9.02
C GLN A 88 11.48 -12.75 -9.83
N ALA A 89 10.35 -12.26 -9.30
CA ALA A 89 9.09 -12.24 -10.05
C ALA A 89 9.16 -11.30 -11.28
N LYS A 90 9.84 -10.16 -11.17
CA LYS A 90 10.07 -9.26 -12.32
C LYS A 90 10.90 -9.94 -13.41
N VAL A 91 12.03 -10.54 -13.05
CA VAL A 91 12.91 -11.29 -13.98
C VAL A 91 12.13 -12.41 -14.66
N ALA A 92 11.29 -13.14 -13.92
CA ALA A 92 10.41 -14.14 -14.51
C ALA A 92 9.49 -13.54 -15.58
N GLY A 93 8.91 -12.36 -15.34
CA GLY A 93 8.12 -11.62 -16.31
C GLY A 93 8.90 -11.26 -17.58
N TYR A 94 10.15 -10.78 -17.45
CA TYR A 94 11.00 -10.48 -18.61
C TYR A 94 11.23 -11.71 -19.51
N TYR A 95 11.52 -12.87 -18.91
CA TYR A 95 11.64 -14.12 -19.67
C TYR A 95 10.30 -14.60 -20.23
N TYR A 96 9.19 -14.39 -19.52
CA TYR A 96 7.86 -14.81 -19.98
C TYR A 96 7.39 -14.05 -21.22
N TYR A 97 7.67 -12.74 -21.29
CA TYR A 97 7.27 -11.88 -22.40
C TYR A 97 8.36 -11.73 -23.47
N GLY A 98 9.62 -12.06 -23.17
CA GLY A 98 10.76 -11.80 -24.05
C GLY A 98 11.00 -10.29 -24.24
N SER A 99 11.04 -9.55 -23.14
CA SER A 99 11.24 -8.09 -23.13
C SER A 99 12.62 -7.72 -22.60
N GLY A 100 12.98 -6.43 -22.64
CA GLY A 100 14.25 -5.95 -22.05
C GLY A 100 15.52 -6.55 -22.68
N GLY A 101 15.45 -6.96 -23.94
CA GLY A 101 16.57 -7.53 -24.67
C GLY A 101 16.82 -9.03 -24.42
N VAL A 102 16.00 -9.70 -23.60
CA VAL A 102 16.05 -11.16 -23.45
C VAL A 102 15.04 -11.86 -24.34
N THR A 103 15.43 -13.04 -24.85
CA THR A 103 14.52 -13.90 -25.61
C THR A 103 13.51 -14.55 -24.68
N LYS A 104 12.29 -14.74 -25.19
CA LYS A 104 11.23 -15.42 -24.45
C LYS A 104 11.65 -16.85 -24.09
N ASP A 105 11.60 -17.18 -22.81
CA ASP A 105 11.92 -18.50 -22.27
C ASP A 105 10.99 -18.81 -21.09
N TYR A 106 9.99 -19.66 -21.34
CA TYR A 106 9.02 -20.03 -20.32
C TYR A 106 9.61 -20.89 -19.21
N ALA A 107 10.64 -21.70 -19.49
CA ALA A 107 11.27 -22.54 -18.48
C ALA A 107 12.10 -21.68 -17.51
N ALA A 108 12.85 -20.71 -18.03
CA ALA A 108 13.54 -19.73 -17.22
C ALA A 108 12.54 -18.89 -16.40
N ALA A 109 11.45 -18.44 -17.02
CA ALA A 109 10.38 -17.73 -16.31
C ALA A 109 9.80 -18.56 -15.15
N ALA A 110 9.49 -19.83 -15.38
CA ALA A 110 8.94 -20.71 -14.36
C ALA A 110 9.92 -20.92 -13.19
N SER A 111 11.21 -21.07 -13.51
CA SER A 111 12.26 -21.23 -12.51
C SER A 111 12.39 -19.99 -11.62
N TRP A 112 12.43 -18.80 -12.19
CA TRP A 112 12.48 -17.56 -11.41
C TRP A 112 11.19 -17.30 -10.63
N MET A 113 10.03 -17.59 -11.23
CA MET A 113 8.74 -17.46 -10.55
C MET A 113 8.67 -18.39 -9.34
N ARG A 114 9.19 -19.61 -9.46
CA ARG A 114 9.28 -20.57 -8.34
C ARG A 114 10.12 -20.04 -7.19
N LYS A 115 11.31 -19.49 -7.47
CA LYS A 115 12.15 -18.90 -6.42
C LYS A 115 11.41 -17.79 -5.66
N SER A 116 10.68 -16.92 -6.37
CA SER A 116 9.87 -15.88 -5.74
C SER A 116 8.72 -16.45 -4.92
N ALA A 117 8.02 -17.46 -5.46
CA ALA A 117 6.87 -18.11 -4.81
C ALA A 117 7.26 -18.86 -3.53
N GLU A 118 8.43 -19.51 -3.52
CA GLU A 118 9.01 -20.21 -2.36
C GLU A 118 9.33 -19.26 -1.22
N GLN A 119 9.61 -17.99 -1.51
CA GLN A 119 9.82 -16.93 -0.52
C GLN A 119 8.52 -16.29 0.00
N GLY A 120 7.36 -16.81 -0.42
CA GLY A 120 6.07 -16.30 0.07
C GLY A 120 5.45 -15.19 -0.79
N ASN A 121 6.00 -14.84 -1.96
CA ASN A 121 5.34 -13.87 -2.83
C ASN A 121 4.02 -14.43 -3.38
N ASP A 122 2.89 -13.95 -2.88
CA ASP A 122 1.54 -14.42 -3.20
C ASP A 122 1.20 -14.29 -4.70
N ARG A 123 1.64 -13.20 -5.35
CA ARG A 123 1.47 -12.99 -6.79
C ARG A 123 2.29 -13.99 -7.61
N ALA A 124 3.50 -14.31 -7.15
CA ALA A 124 4.34 -15.31 -7.80
C ALA A 124 3.77 -16.73 -7.61
N GLN A 125 3.25 -17.04 -6.43
CA GLN A 125 2.54 -18.30 -6.15
C GLN A 125 1.32 -18.46 -7.06
N PHE A 126 0.47 -17.43 -7.18
CA PHE A 126 -0.65 -17.43 -8.12
C PHE A 126 -0.19 -17.61 -9.57
N SER A 127 0.82 -16.85 -10.01
CA SER A 127 1.35 -16.94 -11.38
C SER A 127 1.92 -18.33 -11.69
N LEU A 128 2.67 -18.92 -10.76
CA LEU A 128 3.21 -20.27 -10.90
C LEU A 128 2.09 -21.33 -10.97
N SER A 129 1.00 -21.14 -10.23
CA SER A 129 -0.17 -22.01 -10.34
C SER A 129 -0.77 -21.99 -11.74
N THR A 130 -0.85 -20.82 -12.38
CA THR A 130 -1.32 -20.66 -13.76
C THR A 130 -0.38 -21.35 -14.74
N MET A 131 0.94 -21.24 -14.53
CA MET A 131 1.93 -21.95 -15.35
C MET A 131 1.74 -23.48 -15.29
N TYR A 132 1.46 -24.05 -14.12
CA TYR A 132 1.12 -25.47 -13.98
C TYR A 132 -0.24 -25.85 -14.57
N ALA A 133 -1.23 -24.94 -14.56
CA ALA A 133 -2.52 -25.18 -15.18
C ALA A 133 -2.41 -25.27 -16.72
N GLU A 134 -1.61 -24.36 -17.29
CA GLU A 134 -1.47 -24.20 -18.74
C GLU A 134 -0.34 -25.07 -19.32
N GLY A 135 0.59 -25.54 -18.49
CA GLY A 135 1.76 -26.29 -18.93
C GLY A 135 2.82 -25.40 -19.59
N VAL A 136 2.91 -24.14 -19.16
CA VAL A 136 3.81 -23.14 -19.73
C VAL A 136 5.09 -23.13 -18.93
N GLY A 137 6.22 -23.54 -19.54
CA GLY A 137 7.52 -23.61 -18.87
C GLY A 137 7.67 -24.71 -17.82
N VAL A 138 6.58 -25.36 -17.46
CA VAL A 138 6.50 -26.54 -16.59
C VAL A 138 5.46 -27.52 -17.17
N PRO A 139 5.59 -28.83 -16.94
CA PRO A 139 4.54 -29.78 -17.30
C PRO A 139 3.21 -29.45 -16.60
N LYS A 140 2.09 -29.73 -17.26
CA LYS A 140 0.76 -29.56 -16.64
C LYS A 140 0.65 -30.43 -15.40
N ASP A 141 0.25 -29.83 -14.29
CA ASP A 141 0.11 -30.53 -13.01
C ASP A 141 -0.98 -29.85 -12.16
N LYS A 142 -2.16 -30.48 -12.11
CA LYS A 142 -3.31 -29.96 -11.37
C LYS A 142 -3.07 -29.98 -9.85
N ALA A 143 -2.33 -30.95 -9.33
CA ALA A 143 -2.05 -31.03 -7.90
C ALA A 143 -1.14 -29.86 -7.48
N LYS A 144 -0.09 -29.59 -8.25
CA LYS A 144 0.78 -28.42 -8.01
C LYS A 144 0.05 -27.10 -8.23
N GLN A 145 -0.83 -27.00 -9.22
CA GLN A 145 -1.69 -25.83 -9.39
C GLN A 145 -2.45 -25.53 -8.08
N ILE A 146 -3.16 -26.53 -7.53
CA ILE A 146 -3.94 -26.36 -6.30
C ILE A 146 -3.01 -26.02 -5.13
N GLU A 147 -1.89 -26.72 -4.97
CA GLU A 147 -0.92 -26.44 -3.90
C GLU A 147 -0.46 -24.98 -3.88
N TRP A 148 -0.08 -24.43 -5.04
CA TRP A 148 0.35 -23.03 -5.13
C TRP A 148 -0.79 -22.03 -4.94
N LEU A 149 -1.99 -22.35 -5.43
CA LEU A 149 -3.18 -21.54 -5.19
C LEU A 149 -3.52 -21.46 -3.70
N GLU A 150 -3.44 -22.58 -2.97
CA GLU A 150 -3.71 -22.61 -1.53
C GLU A 150 -2.71 -21.75 -0.75
N LYS A 151 -1.43 -21.82 -1.10
CA LYS A 151 -0.39 -20.95 -0.49
C LYS A 151 -0.71 -19.46 -0.71
N ALA A 152 -1.09 -19.07 -1.92
CA ALA A 152 -1.47 -17.68 -2.21
C ALA A 152 -2.77 -17.28 -1.51
N ALA A 153 -3.76 -18.18 -1.44
CA ALA A 153 -5.04 -17.93 -0.81
C ALA A 153 -4.93 -17.68 0.70
N TRP A 154 -4.03 -18.38 1.40
CA TRP A 154 -3.74 -18.13 2.81
C TRP A 154 -3.20 -16.72 3.09
N GLN A 155 -2.63 -16.07 2.07
CA GLN A 155 -2.18 -14.68 2.12
C GLN A 155 -3.28 -13.70 1.66
N TYR A 156 -4.52 -14.17 1.60
CA TYR A 156 -5.71 -13.42 1.15
C TYR A 156 -5.64 -12.95 -0.31
N ASN A 157 -4.82 -13.60 -1.15
CA ASN A 157 -4.81 -13.31 -2.58
C ASN A 157 -6.18 -13.65 -3.21
N ARG A 158 -6.91 -12.62 -3.66
CA ARG A 158 -8.28 -12.77 -4.16
C ARG A 158 -8.35 -13.55 -5.48
N ASP A 159 -7.34 -13.42 -6.34
CA ASP A 159 -7.29 -14.17 -7.59
C ASP A 159 -7.12 -15.66 -7.31
N ALA A 160 -6.29 -16.01 -6.33
CA ALA A 160 -6.09 -17.38 -5.89
C ALA A 160 -7.35 -17.98 -5.24
N LEU A 161 -8.02 -17.24 -4.34
CA LEU A 161 -9.29 -17.66 -3.74
C LEU A 161 -10.36 -17.93 -4.80
N ASN A 162 -10.52 -17.01 -5.76
CA ASN A 162 -11.47 -17.17 -6.86
C ASN A 162 -11.09 -18.36 -7.76
N ALA A 163 -9.81 -18.59 -7.99
CA ALA A 163 -9.33 -19.71 -8.78
C ALA A 163 -9.59 -21.06 -8.09
N LEU A 164 -9.33 -21.19 -6.78
CA LEU A 164 -9.66 -22.39 -5.99
C LEU A 164 -11.13 -22.77 -6.10
N THR A 165 -12.03 -21.79 -5.99
CA THR A 165 -13.47 -22.02 -6.17
C THR A 165 -13.80 -22.60 -7.56
N ARG A 166 -13.06 -22.24 -8.61
CA ARG A 166 -13.26 -22.77 -9.97
C ARG A 166 -12.63 -24.14 -10.18
N VAL A 167 -11.43 -24.38 -9.65
CA VAL A 167 -10.64 -25.60 -9.95
C VAL A 167 -10.88 -26.74 -8.97
N GLY A 168 -11.47 -26.42 -7.80
CA GLY A 168 -11.67 -27.28 -6.65
C GLY A 168 -10.80 -26.85 -5.47
N ASP A 169 -11.40 -26.82 -4.28
CA ASP A 169 -10.75 -26.48 -3.00
C ASP A 169 -10.79 -27.72 -2.07
N PRO A 170 -9.92 -28.72 -2.30
CA PRO A 170 -9.98 -29.99 -1.57
C PRO A 170 -9.73 -29.82 -0.06
N HIS A 171 -9.00 -28.79 0.34
CA HIS A 171 -8.67 -28.53 1.74
C HIS A 171 -9.57 -27.47 2.40
N GLY A 172 -10.55 -26.93 1.68
CA GLY A 172 -11.49 -25.91 2.20
C GLY A 172 -10.79 -24.61 2.61
N VAL A 173 -9.71 -24.23 1.94
CA VAL A 173 -8.92 -23.03 2.23
C VAL A 173 -9.76 -21.77 2.08
N VAL A 174 -10.62 -21.68 1.05
CA VAL A 174 -11.43 -20.49 0.79
C VAL A 174 -12.33 -20.18 1.99
N GLN A 175 -13.07 -21.18 2.48
CA GLN A 175 -13.96 -21.01 3.63
C GLN A 175 -13.18 -20.61 4.89
N LYS A 176 -12.02 -21.23 5.13
CA LYS A 176 -11.19 -20.94 6.31
C LYS A 176 -10.62 -19.52 6.29
N VAL A 177 -10.09 -19.09 5.14
CA VAL A 177 -9.54 -17.74 4.96
C VAL A 177 -10.63 -16.68 5.14
N GLU A 178 -11.81 -16.89 4.57
CA GLU A 178 -12.92 -15.93 4.71
C GLU A 178 -13.47 -15.89 6.15
N ALA A 179 -13.57 -17.04 6.83
CA ALA A 179 -13.93 -17.07 8.25
C ALA A 179 -12.93 -16.29 9.13
N ASN A 180 -11.62 -16.41 8.86
CA ASN A 180 -10.59 -15.67 9.57
C ASN A 180 -10.71 -14.16 9.36
N ARG A 181 -10.92 -13.72 8.11
CA ARG A 181 -11.16 -12.31 7.77
C ARG A 181 -12.38 -11.78 8.50
N ASP A 182 -13.49 -12.51 8.47
CA ASP A 182 -14.75 -12.08 9.08
C ASP A 182 -14.64 -12.00 10.60
N ALA A 183 -13.91 -12.93 11.22
CA ALA A 183 -13.59 -12.87 12.65
C ALA A 183 -12.77 -11.63 13.01
N PHE A 184 -11.74 -11.31 12.21
CA PHE A 184 -10.94 -10.09 12.39
C PHE A 184 -11.77 -8.82 12.26
N LEU A 185 -12.63 -8.73 11.24
CA LEU A 185 -13.51 -7.58 11.03
C LEU A 185 -14.50 -7.40 12.18
N ARG A 186 -15.09 -8.49 12.70
CA ARG A 186 -15.96 -8.43 13.89
C ARG A 186 -15.21 -7.90 15.11
N ALA A 187 -13.99 -8.37 15.36
CA ALA A 187 -13.18 -7.92 16.47
C ALA A 187 -12.81 -6.43 16.35
N SER A 188 -12.38 -5.99 15.16
CA SER A 188 -12.06 -4.58 14.90
C SER A 188 -13.28 -3.67 15.11
N ASN A 189 -14.44 -4.05 14.59
CA ASN A 189 -15.68 -3.27 14.76
C ASN A 189 -16.12 -3.19 16.22
N ALA A 190 -15.97 -4.28 16.99
CA ALA A 190 -16.26 -4.29 18.42
C ALA A 190 -15.35 -3.33 19.19
N ASN A 191 -14.06 -3.28 18.86
CA ASN A 191 -13.10 -2.36 19.49
C ASN A 191 -13.46 -0.89 19.19
N VAL A 192 -13.75 -0.56 17.93
CA VAL A 192 -14.19 0.79 17.54
C VAL A 192 -15.47 1.19 18.28
N GLN A 193 -16.42 0.26 18.44
CA GLN A 193 -17.64 0.52 19.18
C GLN A 193 -17.36 0.74 20.68
N ALA A 194 -16.46 -0.03 21.27
CA ALA A 194 -16.04 0.15 22.67
C ALA A 194 -15.38 1.52 22.90
N GLU A 195 -14.50 1.96 22.00
CA GLU A 195 -13.87 3.29 22.05
C GLU A 195 -14.91 4.41 21.96
N ARG A 196 -15.88 4.30 21.06
CA ARG A 196 -16.99 5.26 20.94
C ARG A 196 -17.82 5.35 22.21
N LEU A 197 -18.10 4.22 22.84
CA LEU A 197 -18.83 4.18 24.11
C LEU A 197 -18.03 4.84 25.24
N GLN A 198 -16.72 4.59 25.32
CA GLN A 198 -15.85 5.25 26.30
C GLN A 198 -15.82 6.77 26.11
N GLN A 199 -15.72 7.25 24.86
CA GLN A 199 -15.77 8.68 24.56
C GLN A 199 -17.12 9.29 24.92
N ALA A 200 -18.23 8.60 24.63
CA ALA A 200 -19.56 9.07 25.01
C ALA A 200 -19.72 9.19 26.54
N VAL A 201 -19.21 8.21 27.30
CA VAL A 201 -19.20 8.26 28.76
C VAL A 201 -18.34 9.42 29.28
N GLN A 202 -17.15 9.64 28.72
CA GLN A 202 -16.29 10.78 29.09
C GLN A 202 -16.95 12.12 28.80
N GLN A 203 -17.61 12.27 27.65
CA GLN A 203 -18.36 13.48 27.31
C GLN A 203 -19.51 13.71 28.28
N GLN A 204 -20.27 12.67 28.62
CA GLN A 204 -21.36 12.76 29.59
C GLN A 204 -20.84 13.17 30.97
N ASN A 205 -19.73 12.60 31.44
CA ASN A 205 -19.12 12.95 32.72
C ASN A 205 -18.48 14.35 32.74
N SER A 206 -18.20 14.94 31.57
CA SER A 206 -17.67 16.30 31.43
C SER A 206 -18.77 17.36 31.26
N GLN A 207 -20.04 16.94 31.10
CA GLN A 207 -21.15 17.88 31.05
C GLN A 207 -21.41 18.45 32.46
N PRO A 208 -21.58 19.77 32.60
CA PRO A 208 -21.99 20.35 33.87
C PRO A 208 -23.33 19.75 34.27
N ALA A 209 -23.52 19.49 35.57
CA ALA A 209 -24.78 18.98 36.09
C ALA A 209 -25.94 19.85 35.55
N PRO A 210 -27.03 19.24 35.06
CA PRO A 210 -28.14 20.00 34.51
C PRO A 210 -28.63 20.98 35.59
N GLN A 211 -28.61 22.27 35.26
CA GLN A 211 -29.08 23.32 36.16
C GLN A 211 -30.51 22.97 36.56
N ARG A 212 -30.75 22.80 37.87
CA ARG A 212 -32.08 22.45 38.35
C ARG A 212 -32.91 23.71 38.28
N LEU A 213 -33.81 23.82 37.31
CA LEU A 213 -34.72 24.95 37.26
C LEU A 213 -35.81 24.77 38.32
N CYS A 214 -35.90 25.69 39.27
CA CYS A 214 -36.95 25.71 40.28
C CYS A 214 -38.01 26.77 39.93
N PRO A 215 -39.29 26.52 40.22
CA PRO A 215 -40.34 27.53 40.05
C PRO A 215 -40.14 28.66 41.05
N VAL A 216 -40.12 29.89 40.54
CA VAL A 216 -40.05 31.12 41.34
C VAL A 216 -41.26 31.99 41.00
N THR A 217 -41.95 32.46 42.02
CA THR A 217 -43.07 33.40 41.91
C THR A 217 -42.63 34.79 42.37
N MET A 218 -42.74 35.78 41.49
CA MET A 218 -42.64 37.20 41.85
C MET A 218 -43.94 37.90 41.46
N GLY A 219 -44.76 38.25 42.45
CA GLY A 219 -46.10 38.79 42.21
C GLY A 219 -47.03 37.76 41.53
N SER A 220 -47.71 38.15 40.46
CA SER A 220 -48.61 37.26 39.69
C SER A 220 -47.92 36.44 38.59
N VAL A 221 -46.60 36.55 38.43
CA VAL A 221 -45.85 35.87 37.37
C VAL A 221 -45.08 34.68 37.95
N THR A 222 -45.32 33.50 37.38
CA THR A 222 -44.56 32.27 37.67
C THR A 222 -43.53 32.05 36.58
N GLY A 223 -42.25 31.94 36.95
CA GLY A 223 -41.15 31.63 36.04
C GLY A 223 -40.28 30.49 36.55
N LEU A 224 -39.40 29.96 35.70
CA LEU A 224 -38.38 28.97 36.07
C LEU A 224 -37.01 29.67 36.13
N ALA A 225 -36.28 29.51 37.23
CA ALA A 225 -34.93 30.07 37.40
C ALA A 225 -33.94 28.98 37.87
N PRO A 226 -32.63 29.11 37.56
CA PRO A 226 -31.63 28.16 38.04
C PRO A 226 -31.54 28.14 39.57
N CYS A 227 -31.67 26.94 40.12
CA CYS A 227 -31.05 26.50 41.36
C CYS A 227 -29.70 25.84 40.98
#